data_AF-A0A925EDM2-F1
#
_entry.id   AF-A0A925EDM2-F1
#
_cell.length_a   1.000
_cell.length_b   1.000
_cell.length_c   1.000
_cell.angle_alpha   90.00
_cell.angle_beta   90.00
_cell.angle_gamma   90.00
#
_symmetry.space_group_name_H-M   'P 1'
#
loop_
_entity.id
_entity.type
_entity.pdbx_description
1 polymer ?
#
loop_
_entity_poly.entity_id
_entity_poly.type
_entity_poly.pdbx_seq_one_letter_code
_entity_poly.pdbx_strand_id
1 'polypeptide(L)'
;MKKLLPAFLGYCLSVFLGIPAGFTQSSQSWTSAEMYQGIKKLNVLGAVLFIAAHPDDENTRLLAYLSKDKLYRTGYLSLTRGDGGQNLIGDEQGIELGLIRTQELLAARRIDGGEQFFTRAYDFGYSKTPEETFTKWDKEKILSDVVWVIRKFQPDIIINRFPLTGEGGHGHHTASGILANEAFAAAADPGKFPEQLQYVPVWQAKRVVWNTFNFGGNNTTREDQYKVDVGGYNPLLGKSYGEIAAESRSQHKSQGFGVPGGRGEAFEYFKATKGDQPVNDLMDGVELTWKRIAGGEAIAKMVDDLSASFDFLHPEKSVKGLVQLYTALNN
;
A
#
# COMPACT_ATOMS: atom_id res chain seq x y z
N MET A 1 6.08 -63.48 11.58
CA MET A 1 6.72 -62.14 11.56
C MET A 1 8.07 -62.11 10.81
N LYS A 2 8.20 -62.71 9.61
CA LYS A 2 9.44 -62.62 8.79
C LYS A 2 9.19 -62.65 7.27
N LYS A 3 8.01 -62.25 6.78
CA LYS A 3 7.71 -62.23 5.34
C LYS A 3 6.97 -61.00 4.81
N LEU A 4 6.85 -59.93 5.62
CA LEU A 4 6.17 -58.68 5.20
C LEU A 4 7.05 -57.43 5.30
N LEU A 5 8.31 -57.56 5.70
CA LEU A 5 9.22 -56.43 5.89
C LEU A 5 9.91 -55.90 4.60
N PRO A 6 10.18 -56.68 3.54
CA PRO A 6 10.89 -56.15 2.37
C PRO A 6 9.99 -55.42 1.36
N ALA A 7 8.66 -55.60 1.42
CA ALA A 7 7.72 -54.89 0.55
C ALA A 7 7.41 -53.45 1.03
N PHE A 8 7.60 -53.16 2.31
CA PHE A 8 7.32 -51.84 2.89
C PHE A 8 8.51 -50.87 2.73
N LEU A 9 9.75 -51.37 2.70
CA LEU A 9 10.93 -50.51 2.49
C LEU A 9 11.13 -50.06 1.03
N GLY A 10 10.72 -50.86 0.04
CA GLY A 10 10.86 -50.51 -1.39
C GLY A 10 9.90 -49.40 -1.86
N TYR A 11 8.73 -49.29 -1.22
CA TYR A 11 7.74 -48.26 -1.54
C TYR A 11 8.04 -46.92 -0.83
N CYS A 12 8.74 -46.94 0.31
CA CYS A 12 9.19 -45.71 0.97
C CYS A 12 10.43 -45.07 0.32
N LEU A 13 11.23 -45.83 -0.45
CA LEU A 13 12.46 -45.31 -1.08
C LEU A 13 12.24 -44.72 -2.49
N SER A 14 11.11 -45.01 -3.14
CA SER A 14 10.77 -44.49 -4.47
C SER A 14 9.98 -43.17 -4.44
N VAL A 15 9.56 -42.69 -3.26
CA VAL A 15 8.89 -41.39 -3.10
C VAL A 15 9.90 -40.24 -2.84
N PHE A 16 11.18 -40.54 -2.64
CA PHE A 16 12.21 -39.54 -2.30
C PHE A 16 13.09 -39.07 -3.47
N LEU A 17 12.89 -39.57 -4.69
CA LEU A 17 13.70 -39.23 -5.85
C LEU A 17 12.84 -38.63 -6.95
N GLY A 18 12.47 -37.36 -6.82
CA GLY A 18 11.82 -36.66 -7.93
C GLY A 18 11.03 -35.39 -7.62
N ILE A 19 11.08 -34.82 -6.41
CA ILE A 19 10.58 -33.46 -6.22
C ILE A 19 11.74 -32.53 -6.59
N PRO A 20 11.70 -31.79 -7.72
CA PRO A 20 12.64 -30.70 -7.90
C PRO A 20 12.44 -29.79 -6.69
N ALA A 21 13.50 -29.60 -5.91
CA ALA A 21 13.57 -28.56 -4.89
C ALA A 21 13.56 -27.21 -5.61
N GLY A 22 12.42 -26.86 -6.20
CA GLY A 22 12.11 -25.48 -6.48
C GLY A 22 12.09 -24.80 -5.13
N PHE A 23 12.79 -23.68 -5.02
CA PHE A 23 12.53 -22.71 -3.96
C PHE A 23 11.11 -22.20 -4.16
N THR A 24 10.11 -23.00 -3.78
CA THR A 24 8.73 -22.58 -3.79
C THR A 24 8.56 -21.60 -2.65
N GLN A 25 8.12 -20.40 -2.96
CA GLN A 25 7.65 -19.46 -1.96
C GLN A 25 6.64 -20.19 -1.07
N SER A 26 6.83 -20.14 0.25
CA SER A 26 5.88 -20.73 1.18
C SER A 26 4.48 -20.20 0.86
N SER A 27 3.50 -21.11 0.76
CA SER A 27 2.12 -20.69 0.55
C SER A 27 1.71 -19.77 1.68
N GLN A 28 1.13 -18.62 1.35
CA GLN A 28 0.62 -17.70 2.36
C GLN A 28 -0.45 -18.42 3.19
N SER A 29 -0.16 -18.68 4.48
CA SER A 29 -1.14 -19.20 5.42
C SER A 29 -1.92 -18.04 6.01
N TRP A 30 -3.24 -18.12 5.97
CA TRP A 30 -4.14 -17.14 6.56
C TRP A 30 -4.72 -17.71 7.85
N THR A 31 -4.77 -16.90 8.89
CA THR A 31 -5.56 -17.20 10.09
C THR A 31 -7.04 -16.99 9.79
N SER A 32 -7.93 -17.63 10.55
CA SER A 32 -9.38 -17.39 10.40
C SER A 32 -9.76 -15.93 10.66
N ALA A 33 -9.00 -15.22 11.50
CA ALA A 33 -9.16 -13.78 11.72
C ALA A 33 -8.81 -12.94 10.48
N GLU A 34 -7.70 -13.24 9.81
CA GLU A 34 -7.33 -12.57 8.56
C GLU A 34 -8.30 -12.89 7.42
N MET A 35 -8.78 -14.13 7.33
CA MET A 35 -9.84 -14.50 6.38
C MET A 35 -11.13 -13.72 6.63
N TYR A 36 -11.57 -13.63 7.88
CA TYR A 36 -12.76 -12.86 8.26
C TYR A 36 -12.60 -11.37 7.95
N GLN A 37 -11.44 -10.78 8.26
CA GLN A 37 -11.13 -9.40 7.90
C GLN A 37 -11.13 -9.21 6.37
N GLY A 38 -10.62 -10.18 5.62
CA GLY A 38 -10.69 -10.20 4.15
C GLY A 38 -12.13 -10.18 3.63
N ILE A 39 -13.03 -10.98 4.22
CA ILE A 39 -14.46 -10.96 3.88
C ILE A 39 -15.07 -9.58 4.19
N LYS A 40 -14.79 -9.00 5.37
CA LYS A 40 -15.26 -7.65 5.72
C LYS A 40 -14.79 -6.59 4.74
N LYS A 41 -13.55 -6.70 4.26
CA LYS A 41 -12.95 -5.78 3.28
C LYS A 41 -13.71 -5.76 1.96
N LEU A 42 -14.39 -6.85 1.57
CA LEU A 42 -15.18 -6.89 0.32
C LEU A 42 -16.38 -5.92 0.32
N ASN A 43 -16.81 -5.41 1.48
CA ASN A 43 -17.84 -4.37 1.58
C ASN A 43 -17.30 -2.95 1.72
N VAL A 44 -15.97 -2.77 1.65
CA VAL A 44 -15.33 -1.46 1.67
C VAL A 44 -14.62 -1.22 0.35
N LEU A 45 -15.16 -0.29 -0.46
CA LEU A 45 -14.66 -0.01 -1.80
C LEU A 45 -13.71 1.20 -1.82
N GLY A 46 -13.41 1.80 -0.66
CA GLY A 46 -12.55 2.98 -0.55
C GLY A 46 -11.12 2.70 -1.02
N ALA A 47 -10.53 3.61 -1.80
CA ALA A 47 -9.16 3.49 -2.29
C ALA A 47 -8.29 4.71 -1.98
N VAL A 48 -7.07 4.48 -1.48
CA VAL A 48 -6.09 5.53 -1.13
C VAL A 48 -4.78 5.27 -1.84
N LEU A 49 -4.24 6.27 -2.55
CA LEU A 49 -2.88 6.22 -3.08
C LEU A 49 -1.97 7.17 -2.30
N PHE A 50 -1.01 6.61 -1.57
CA PHE A 50 0.04 7.35 -0.87
C PHE A 50 1.24 7.53 -1.81
N ILE A 51 1.74 8.75 -1.98
CA ILE A 51 2.83 9.09 -2.90
C ILE A 51 3.98 9.74 -2.13
N ALA A 52 5.19 9.21 -2.30
CA ALA A 52 6.42 9.83 -1.84
C ALA A 52 7.60 9.47 -2.76
N ALA A 53 8.81 9.95 -2.45
CA ALA A 53 9.93 9.92 -3.37
C ALA A 53 10.69 8.59 -3.35
N HIS A 54 10.90 8.03 -2.16
CA HIS A 54 11.82 6.91 -1.95
C HIS A 54 11.16 5.78 -1.18
N PRO A 55 11.66 4.54 -1.28
CA PRO A 55 11.41 3.55 -0.25
C PRO A 55 11.66 4.17 1.11
N ASP A 56 10.88 3.82 2.14
CA ASP A 56 11.06 4.24 3.53
C ASP A 56 10.49 5.62 3.91
N ASP A 57 10.11 6.45 2.94
CA ASP A 57 9.39 7.70 3.17
C ASP A 57 7.96 7.49 3.69
N GLU A 58 7.39 6.31 3.44
CA GLU A 58 5.99 6.07 3.75
C GLU A 58 5.71 6.10 5.25
N ASN A 59 4.51 6.58 5.59
CA ASN A 59 4.00 6.46 6.94
C ASN A 59 3.41 5.05 7.14
N THR A 60 4.23 4.10 7.58
CA THR A 60 3.82 2.69 7.73
C THR A 60 2.64 2.50 8.68
N ARG A 61 2.50 3.35 9.71
CA ARG A 61 1.36 3.31 10.64
C ARG A 61 0.07 3.74 9.97
N LEU A 62 0.11 4.85 9.24
CA LEU A 62 -1.04 5.30 8.47
C LEU A 62 -1.44 4.27 7.40
N LEU A 63 -0.46 3.67 6.70
CA LEU A 63 -0.76 2.61 5.74
C LEU A 63 -1.47 1.42 6.39
N ALA A 64 -0.96 0.94 7.53
CA ALA A 64 -1.56 -0.15 8.29
C ALA A 64 -2.97 0.20 8.78
N TYR A 65 -3.19 1.41 9.29
CA TYR A 65 -4.51 1.89 9.70
C TYR A 65 -5.48 1.91 8.52
N LEU A 66 -5.11 2.51 7.40
CA LEU A 66 -5.99 2.62 6.23
C LEU A 66 -6.34 1.23 5.65
N SER A 67 -5.37 0.31 5.60
CA SER A 67 -5.56 -1.01 4.96
C SER A 67 -6.20 -2.06 5.88
N LYS A 68 -5.98 -1.99 7.20
CA LYS A 68 -6.41 -3.00 8.20
C LYS A 68 -7.51 -2.50 9.14
N ASP A 69 -7.57 -1.22 9.47
CA ASP A 69 -8.67 -0.64 10.26
C ASP A 69 -9.83 -0.29 9.33
N LYS A 70 -9.56 0.66 8.43
CA LYS A 70 -10.55 1.18 7.50
C LYS A 70 -10.84 0.23 6.35
N LEU A 71 -9.99 -0.79 6.16
CA LEU A 71 -10.10 -1.78 5.09
C LEU A 71 -10.07 -1.17 3.69
N TYR A 72 -9.52 0.03 3.54
CA TYR A 72 -9.34 0.64 2.23
C TYR A 72 -8.34 -0.17 1.39
N ARG A 73 -8.51 -0.12 0.08
CA ARG A 73 -7.47 -0.51 -0.87
C ARG A 73 -6.40 0.58 -0.84
N THR A 74 -5.27 0.29 -0.21
CA THR A 74 -4.21 1.27 0.03
C THR A 74 -3.02 0.95 -0.86
N GLY A 75 -2.58 1.89 -1.68
CA GLY A 75 -1.37 1.79 -2.49
C GLY A 75 -0.29 2.75 -2.01
N TYR A 76 0.97 2.35 -2.09
CA TYR A 76 2.13 3.21 -1.96
C TYR A 76 2.86 3.32 -3.29
N LEU A 77 2.94 4.52 -3.84
CA LEU A 77 3.77 4.87 -4.98
C LEU A 77 5.04 5.55 -4.48
N SER A 78 6.15 4.82 -4.56
CA SER A 78 7.47 5.43 -4.45
C SER A 78 7.92 5.87 -5.83
N LEU A 79 8.35 7.12 -6.00
CA LEU A 79 8.78 7.56 -7.33
C LEU A 79 10.03 6.82 -7.79
N THR A 80 10.99 6.62 -6.90
CA THR A 80 12.26 5.94 -7.19
C THR A 80 12.32 4.55 -6.56
N ARG A 81 13.40 3.82 -6.80
CA ARG A 81 13.71 2.58 -6.06
C ARG A 81 14.73 2.80 -4.95
N GLY A 82 15.10 4.06 -4.66
CA GLY A 82 16.05 4.38 -3.59
C GLY A 82 17.49 3.96 -3.89
N ASP A 83 17.82 3.78 -5.16
CA ASP A 83 19.11 3.33 -5.67
C ASP A 83 20.28 4.30 -5.40
N GLY A 84 20.00 5.57 -5.11
CA GLY A 84 20.98 6.60 -4.76
C GLY A 84 21.24 6.74 -3.25
N GLY A 85 20.63 5.87 -2.44
CA GLY A 85 20.74 5.87 -0.98
C GLY A 85 21.99 5.19 -0.45
N GLN A 86 22.06 5.08 0.88
CA GLN A 86 23.09 4.32 1.59
C GLN A 86 22.61 2.90 1.88
N ASN A 87 23.54 1.97 2.00
CA ASN A 87 23.30 0.62 2.50
C ASN A 87 24.09 0.41 3.80
N LEU A 88 23.40 0.26 4.93
CA LEU A 88 24.01 0.13 6.25
C LEU A 88 24.41 -1.31 6.60
N ILE A 89 24.05 -2.29 5.78
CA ILE A 89 24.25 -3.72 6.06
C ILE A 89 25.05 -4.45 4.98
N GLY A 90 25.55 -3.73 3.96
CA GLY A 90 26.27 -4.29 2.83
C GLY A 90 26.88 -3.21 1.93
N ASP A 91 27.60 -3.66 0.90
CA ASP A 91 28.35 -2.80 -0.01
C ASP A 91 27.57 -2.45 -1.29
N GLU A 92 26.36 -3.00 -1.48
CA GLU A 92 25.54 -2.77 -2.68
C GLU A 92 25.12 -1.30 -2.79
N GLN A 93 25.26 -0.74 -4.00
CA GLN A 93 24.90 0.64 -4.35
C GLN A 93 24.18 0.65 -5.71
N GLY A 94 23.53 1.76 -6.08
CA GLY A 94 22.92 1.89 -7.40
C GLY A 94 21.86 0.83 -7.67
N ILE A 95 21.97 0.14 -8.81
CA ILE A 95 20.96 -0.81 -9.29
C ILE A 95 20.76 -1.94 -8.27
N GLU A 96 21.85 -2.48 -7.74
CA GLU A 96 21.85 -3.55 -6.75
C GLU A 96 21.10 -3.14 -5.48
N LEU A 97 21.36 -1.92 -4.99
CA LEU A 97 20.63 -1.37 -3.84
C LEU A 97 19.15 -1.13 -4.16
N GLY A 98 18.83 -0.63 -5.36
CA GLY A 98 17.45 -0.46 -5.80
C GLY A 98 16.67 -1.77 -5.83
N LEU A 99 17.32 -2.88 -6.21
CA LEU A 99 16.72 -4.22 -6.15
C LEU A 99 16.45 -4.65 -4.71
N ILE A 100 17.40 -4.42 -3.79
CA ILE A 100 17.23 -4.71 -2.36
C ILE A 100 16.05 -3.91 -1.81
N ARG A 101 16.04 -2.58 -1.95
CA ARG A 101 15.00 -1.70 -1.39
C ARG A 101 13.62 -1.95 -2.01
N THR A 102 13.58 -2.43 -3.26
CA THR A 102 12.33 -2.92 -3.87
C THR A 102 11.78 -4.13 -3.11
N GLN A 103 12.63 -5.11 -2.79
CA GLN A 103 12.20 -6.28 -2.01
C GLN A 103 11.84 -5.94 -0.56
N GLU A 104 12.55 -4.97 0.04
CA GLU A 104 12.22 -4.45 1.38
C GLU A 104 10.84 -3.81 1.42
N LEU A 105 10.50 -2.96 0.45
CA LEU A 105 9.15 -2.39 0.34
C LEU A 105 8.10 -3.47 0.12
N LEU A 106 8.34 -4.44 -0.76
CA LEU A 106 7.41 -5.55 -0.97
C LEU A 106 7.22 -6.38 0.31
N ALA A 107 8.27 -6.55 1.11
CA ALA A 107 8.18 -7.19 2.43
C ALA A 107 7.39 -6.35 3.43
N ALA A 108 7.62 -5.03 3.49
CA ALA A 108 6.86 -4.10 4.31
C ALA A 108 5.36 -4.13 3.97
N ARG A 109 5.04 -4.07 2.67
CA ARG A 109 3.68 -4.14 2.13
C ARG A 109 2.93 -5.43 2.47
N ARG A 110 3.62 -6.58 2.54
CA ARG A 110 3.01 -7.84 3.00
C ARG A 110 2.55 -7.77 4.46
N ILE A 111 3.16 -6.92 5.28
CA ILE A 111 2.83 -6.74 6.70
C ILE A 111 1.72 -5.68 6.85
N ASP A 112 1.96 -4.47 6.32
CA ASP A 112 1.00 -3.38 6.45
C ASP A 112 -0.21 -3.50 5.52
N GLY A 113 -0.19 -4.38 4.52
CA GLY A 113 -1.30 -4.66 3.61
C GLY A 113 -1.48 -3.65 2.47
N GLY A 114 -0.52 -2.77 2.23
CA GLY A 114 -0.54 -1.89 1.07
C GLY A 114 -0.09 -2.56 -0.24
N GLU A 115 -0.49 -2.02 -1.38
CA GLU A 115 0.05 -2.37 -2.70
C GLU A 115 1.29 -1.51 -3.02
N GLN A 116 2.31 -2.04 -3.68
CA GLN A 116 3.51 -1.28 -4.02
C GLN A 116 3.55 -0.90 -5.51
N PHE A 117 3.83 0.37 -5.78
CA PHE A 117 4.08 0.90 -7.12
C PHE A 117 5.41 1.65 -7.18
N PHE A 118 5.97 1.74 -8.38
CA PHE A 118 7.18 2.48 -8.70
C PHE A 118 7.02 3.21 -10.03
N THR A 119 7.66 4.37 -10.18
CA THR A 119 7.85 4.97 -11.51
C THR A 119 9.16 4.52 -12.15
N ARG A 120 9.51 5.11 -13.29
CA ARG A 120 10.81 4.96 -13.95
C ARG A 120 11.86 5.96 -13.45
N ALA A 121 11.54 6.82 -12.49
CA ALA A 121 12.51 7.74 -11.92
C ALA A 121 13.65 6.97 -11.23
N TYR A 122 14.88 7.43 -11.45
CA TYR A 122 16.07 6.88 -10.81
C TYR A 122 16.50 7.80 -9.67
N ASP A 123 16.98 7.24 -8.57
CA ASP A 123 17.47 8.02 -7.45
C ASP A 123 18.96 8.35 -7.68
N PHE A 124 19.26 9.60 -7.99
CA PHE A 124 20.63 10.06 -8.23
C PHE A 124 21.35 10.55 -6.97
N GLY A 125 20.79 10.29 -5.79
CA GLY A 125 21.27 10.79 -4.52
C GLY A 125 20.72 12.18 -4.19
N TYR A 126 21.34 12.83 -3.22
CA TYR A 126 20.81 14.05 -2.63
C TYR A 126 20.68 15.20 -3.65
N SER A 127 19.48 15.75 -3.74
CA SER A 127 19.17 16.97 -4.48
C SER A 127 18.71 18.05 -3.54
N LYS A 128 19.08 19.31 -3.82
CA LYS A 128 18.66 20.47 -3.01
C LYS A 128 17.34 21.08 -3.47
N THR A 129 16.99 20.95 -4.75
CA THR A 129 15.81 21.63 -5.31
C THR A 129 15.02 20.72 -6.26
N PRO A 130 13.70 20.91 -6.37
CA PRO A 130 12.91 20.17 -7.34
C PRO A 130 13.30 20.45 -8.79
N GLU A 131 13.86 21.63 -9.11
CA GLU A 131 14.30 21.98 -10.47
C GLU A 131 15.48 21.12 -10.93
N GLU A 132 16.47 20.89 -10.05
CA GLU A 132 17.55 19.94 -10.33
C GLU A 132 17.00 18.53 -10.54
N THR A 133 16.07 18.13 -9.67
CA THR A 133 15.40 16.83 -9.75
C THR A 133 14.71 16.65 -11.10
N PHE A 134 13.90 17.62 -11.52
CA PHE A 134 13.18 17.57 -12.79
C PHE A 134 14.07 17.63 -14.03
N THR A 135 15.25 18.25 -13.92
CA THR A 135 16.25 18.22 -15.00
C THR A 135 16.76 16.80 -15.24
N LYS A 136 16.95 16.02 -14.16
CA LYS A 136 17.45 14.64 -14.24
C LYS A 136 16.36 13.62 -14.53
N TRP A 137 15.18 13.78 -13.93
CA TRP A 137 14.07 12.84 -14.07
C TRP A 137 13.32 12.95 -15.40
N ASP A 138 13.41 14.09 -16.08
CA ASP A 138 12.45 14.50 -17.11
C ASP A 138 11.04 14.55 -16.52
N LYS A 139 10.63 15.75 -16.10
CA LYS A 139 9.38 15.98 -15.37
C LYS A 139 8.17 15.39 -16.08
N GLU A 140 8.00 15.62 -17.38
CA GLU A 140 6.82 15.15 -18.12
C GLU A 140 6.79 13.62 -18.19
N LYS A 141 7.96 12.98 -18.32
CA LYS A 141 8.07 11.53 -18.34
C LYS A 141 7.66 10.90 -17.01
N ILE A 142 8.12 11.44 -15.88
CA ILE A 142 7.72 10.92 -14.56
C ILE A 142 6.28 11.29 -14.24
N LEU A 143 5.82 12.48 -14.64
CA LEU A 143 4.40 12.86 -14.53
C LEU A 143 3.49 11.84 -15.26
N SER A 144 3.89 11.39 -16.46
CA SER A 144 3.19 10.34 -17.20
C SER A 144 3.04 9.05 -16.40
N ASP A 145 4.10 8.62 -15.70
CA ASP A 145 4.07 7.42 -14.85
C ASP A 145 3.13 7.58 -13.65
N VAL A 146 3.15 8.74 -12.99
CA VAL A 146 2.24 9.00 -11.85
C VAL A 146 0.78 9.03 -12.33
N VAL A 147 0.52 9.67 -13.48
CA VAL A 147 -0.83 9.67 -14.09
C VAL A 147 -1.28 8.26 -14.45
N TRP A 148 -0.40 7.44 -15.02
CA TRP A 148 -0.70 6.04 -15.32
C TRP A 148 -1.10 5.27 -14.06
N VAL A 149 -0.36 5.42 -12.96
CA VAL A 149 -0.68 4.75 -11.70
C VAL A 149 -2.02 5.24 -11.14
N ILE A 150 -2.31 6.54 -11.16
CA ILE A 150 -3.61 7.07 -10.72
C ILE A 150 -4.76 6.49 -11.57
N ARG A 151 -4.64 6.50 -12.91
CA ARG A 151 -5.66 5.98 -13.82
C ARG A 151 -5.88 4.47 -13.68
N LYS A 152 -4.81 3.71 -13.43
CA LYS A 152 -4.86 2.26 -13.25
C LYS A 152 -5.37 1.85 -11.87
N PHE A 153 -4.95 2.55 -10.81
CA PHE A 153 -5.29 2.24 -9.43
C PHE A 153 -6.65 2.80 -9.02
N GLN A 154 -7.06 3.91 -9.62
CA GLN A 154 -8.32 4.62 -9.37
C GLN A 154 -8.55 4.98 -7.89
N PRO A 155 -7.63 5.74 -7.26
CA PRO A 155 -7.79 6.13 -5.86
C PRO A 155 -8.91 7.14 -5.66
N ASP A 156 -9.73 6.95 -4.62
CA ASP A 156 -10.70 7.97 -4.19
C ASP A 156 -9.99 9.22 -3.66
N ILE A 157 -8.88 9.05 -2.92
CA ILE A 157 -8.02 10.15 -2.47
C ILE A 157 -6.54 9.85 -2.68
N ILE A 158 -5.75 10.90 -2.82
CA ILE A 158 -4.29 10.83 -2.88
C ILE A 158 -3.71 11.46 -1.61
N ILE A 159 -2.72 10.81 -1.01
CA ILE A 159 -1.94 11.34 0.11
C ILE A 159 -0.52 11.58 -0.38
N ASN A 160 0.02 12.80 -0.26
CA ASN A 160 1.44 13.05 -0.47
C ASN A 160 2.17 13.16 0.87
N ARG A 161 3.38 12.60 0.99
CA ARG A 161 4.17 12.69 2.24
C ARG A 161 4.76 14.06 2.48
N PHE A 162 5.21 14.71 1.40
CA PHE A 162 6.03 15.90 1.47
C PHE A 162 5.35 17.12 0.85
N PRO A 163 5.66 18.33 1.37
CA PRO A 163 5.09 19.55 0.86
C PRO A 163 5.61 19.91 -0.52
N LEU A 164 4.94 20.86 -1.16
CA LEU A 164 5.31 21.38 -2.48
C LEU A 164 6.41 22.46 -2.38
N THR A 165 6.78 22.88 -1.17
CA THR A 165 7.52 24.12 -0.91
C THR A 165 8.82 23.88 -0.11
N GLY A 166 9.59 22.85 -0.43
CA GLY A 166 10.97 22.70 0.03
C GLY A 166 11.17 22.35 1.51
N GLU A 167 10.13 22.44 2.35
CA GLU A 167 10.25 22.19 3.80
C GLU A 167 10.59 20.72 4.11
N GLY A 168 10.44 19.82 3.14
CA GLY A 168 10.91 18.43 3.19
C GLY A 168 12.43 18.25 3.04
N GLY A 169 13.19 19.32 2.80
CA GLY A 169 14.66 19.36 2.74
C GLY A 169 15.29 18.82 1.45
N HIS A 170 14.87 17.63 1.02
CA HIS A 170 15.39 16.98 -0.19
C HIS A 170 14.56 17.36 -1.44
N GLY A 171 15.23 17.70 -2.54
CA GLY A 171 14.62 18.01 -3.84
C GLY A 171 13.66 16.93 -4.35
N HIS A 172 13.97 15.64 -4.18
CA HIS A 172 13.08 14.53 -4.56
C HIS A 172 11.76 14.56 -3.77
N HIS A 173 11.82 14.85 -2.47
CA HIS A 173 10.64 14.96 -1.62
C HIS A 173 9.69 16.04 -2.16
N THR A 174 10.24 17.22 -2.44
CA THR A 174 9.47 18.36 -2.97
C THR A 174 8.92 18.04 -4.36
N ALA A 175 9.74 17.46 -5.24
CA ALA A 175 9.33 17.02 -6.58
C ALA A 175 8.18 16.00 -6.52
N SER A 176 8.18 15.08 -5.54
CA SER A 176 7.09 14.11 -5.37
C SER A 176 5.76 14.77 -4.99
N GLY A 177 5.79 15.77 -4.11
CA GLY A 177 4.60 16.55 -3.75
C GLY A 177 4.02 17.35 -4.92
N ILE A 178 4.91 17.96 -5.72
CA ILE A 178 4.54 18.68 -6.96
C ILE A 178 3.89 17.72 -7.96
N LEU A 179 4.53 16.58 -8.25
CA LEU A 179 4.02 15.61 -9.21
C LEU A 179 2.68 15.00 -8.77
N ALA A 180 2.48 14.72 -7.48
CA ALA A 180 1.19 14.25 -6.97
C ALA A 180 0.05 15.25 -7.26
N ASN A 181 0.32 16.54 -7.10
CA ASN A 181 -0.66 17.62 -7.33
C ASN A 181 -0.93 17.87 -8.81
N GLU A 182 0.08 17.78 -9.66
CA GLU A 182 -0.07 17.92 -11.11
C GLU A 182 -0.78 16.69 -11.71
N ALA A 183 -0.39 15.49 -11.28
CA ALA A 183 -0.98 14.24 -11.74
C ALA A 183 -2.46 14.12 -11.35
N PHE A 184 -2.87 14.70 -10.22
CA PHE A 184 -4.29 14.77 -9.82
C PHE A 184 -5.17 15.40 -10.92
N ALA A 185 -4.73 16.51 -11.52
CA ALA A 185 -5.47 17.15 -12.60
C ALA A 185 -5.27 16.41 -13.94
N ALA A 186 -4.03 16.02 -14.25
CA ALA A 186 -3.70 15.37 -15.52
C ALA A 186 -4.35 13.98 -15.68
N ALA A 187 -4.58 13.24 -14.58
CA ALA A 187 -5.24 11.95 -14.63
C ALA A 187 -6.70 12.04 -15.09
N ALA A 188 -7.37 13.16 -14.81
CA ALA A 188 -8.75 13.43 -15.22
C ALA A 188 -8.87 14.06 -16.62
N ASP A 189 -7.78 14.58 -17.18
CA ASP A 189 -7.75 15.26 -18.47
C ASP A 189 -7.46 14.27 -19.62
N PRO A 190 -8.40 14.02 -20.56
CA PRO A 190 -8.17 13.12 -21.69
C PRO A 190 -7.14 13.67 -22.70
N GLY A 191 -6.83 14.97 -22.67
CA GLY A 191 -5.78 15.58 -23.48
C GLY A 191 -4.36 15.36 -22.93
N LYS A 192 -4.23 14.90 -21.68
CA LYS A 192 -2.94 14.58 -21.06
C LYS A 192 -2.64 13.09 -21.19
N PHE A 193 -1.49 12.77 -21.79
CA PHE A 193 -1.05 11.39 -22.06
C PHE A 193 -2.15 10.54 -22.73
N PRO A 194 -2.71 11.00 -23.88
CA PRO A 194 -3.84 10.32 -24.55
C PRO A 194 -3.49 8.89 -24.99
N GLU A 195 -2.21 8.60 -25.22
CA GLU A 195 -1.72 7.26 -25.53
C GLU A 195 -2.01 6.24 -24.42
N GLN A 196 -2.18 6.67 -23.17
CA GLN A 196 -2.55 5.76 -22.07
C GLN A 196 -4.00 5.30 -22.15
N LEU A 197 -4.87 6.09 -22.80
CA LEU A 197 -6.32 5.85 -22.81
C LEU A 197 -6.74 4.62 -23.61
N GLN A 198 -5.82 4.03 -24.37
CA GLN A 198 -6.01 2.71 -24.98
C GLN A 198 -6.01 1.57 -23.93
N TYR A 199 -5.51 1.81 -22.72
CA TYR A 199 -5.34 0.80 -21.66
C TYR A 199 -6.07 1.14 -20.36
N VAL A 200 -6.15 2.41 -20.01
CA VAL A 200 -6.74 2.88 -18.73
C VAL A 200 -7.63 4.10 -18.97
N PRO A 201 -8.80 4.22 -18.33
CA PRO A 201 -9.65 5.41 -18.48
C PRO A 201 -9.03 6.61 -17.75
N VAL A 202 -9.55 7.80 -18.03
CA VAL A 202 -9.31 8.96 -17.16
C VAL A 202 -9.85 8.69 -15.75
N TRP A 203 -9.26 9.32 -14.75
CA TRP A 203 -9.69 9.19 -13.36
C TRP A 203 -9.51 10.48 -12.59
N GLN A 204 -10.55 10.91 -11.88
CA GLN A 204 -10.54 12.08 -11.01
C GLN A 204 -10.67 11.63 -9.56
N ALA A 205 -9.58 11.71 -8.79
CA ALA A 205 -9.65 11.55 -7.34
C ALA A 205 -10.43 12.73 -6.72
N LYS A 206 -11.00 12.53 -5.53
CA LYS A 206 -11.75 13.56 -4.80
C LYS A 206 -10.87 14.71 -4.33
N ARG A 207 -9.68 14.38 -3.82
CA ARG A 207 -8.74 15.34 -3.21
C ARG A 207 -7.31 14.81 -3.18
N VAL A 208 -6.37 15.75 -2.97
CA VAL A 208 -4.99 15.46 -2.56
C VAL A 208 -4.78 16.06 -1.18
N VAL A 209 -4.30 15.27 -0.23
CA VAL A 209 -3.97 15.73 1.13
C VAL A 209 -2.50 15.48 1.44
N TRP A 210 -1.84 16.48 2.01
CA TRP A 210 -0.50 16.34 2.55
C TRP A 210 -0.56 15.74 3.96
N ASN A 211 0.06 14.57 4.16
CA ASN A 211 0.32 14.01 5.48
C ASN A 211 1.52 14.74 6.10
N THR A 212 1.22 15.82 6.83
CA THR A 212 2.19 16.63 7.55
C THR A 212 2.94 15.81 8.60
N PHE A 213 4.04 16.35 9.10
CA PHE A 213 4.97 15.57 9.89
C PHE A 213 5.71 16.38 10.96
N ASN A 214 6.19 15.66 11.95
CA ASN A 214 7.07 16.15 13.01
C ASN A 214 8.24 15.18 13.18
N PHE A 215 9.34 15.44 12.47
CA PHE A 215 10.58 14.66 12.57
C PHE A 215 11.78 15.48 12.09
N GLY A 216 13.00 15.07 12.45
CA GLY A 216 14.24 15.67 11.93
C GLY A 216 14.42 17.16 12.29
N GLY A 217 13.76 17.63 13.37
CA GLY A 217 13.78 19.03 13.79
C GLY A 217 12.78 19.93 13.04
N ASN A 218 12.02 19.40 12.08
CA ASN A 218 10.95 20.14 11.39
C ASN A 218 9.58 19.67 11.87
N ASN A 219 8.73 20.62 12.25
CA ASN A 219 7.34 20.37 12.64
C ASN A 219 6.39 21.17 11.76
N THR A 220 5.60 20.45 10.97
CA THR A 220 4.60 21.00 10.04
C THR A 220 3.16 20.70 10.49
N THR A 221 3.00 20.04 11.63
CA THR A 221 1.70 19.70 12.22
C THR A 221 1.10 20.91 12.94
N ARG A 222 -0.21 21.10 12.82
CA ARG A 222 -0.96 22.18 13.47
C ARG A 222 -2.33 21.68 13.90
N GLU A 223 -2.81 22.13 15.05
CA GLU A 223 -4.09 21.69 15.63
C GLU A 223 -5.33 22.09 14.81
N ASP A 224 -5.21 23.05 13.89
CA ASP A 224 -6.28 23.43 12.96
C ASP A 224 -6.30 22.58 11.68
N GLN A 225 -5.36 21.65 11.52
CA GLN A 225 -5.40 20.64 10.46
C GLN A 225 -6.36 19.51 10.84
N TYR A 226 -6.91 18.85 9.84
CA TYR A 226 -7.63 17.60 10.08
C TYR A 226 -6.66 16.58 10.69
N LYS A 227 -7.05 15.94 11.80
CA LYS A 227 -6.24 14.90 12.44
C LYS A 227 -7.06 13.68 12.79
N VAL A 228 -6.43 12.51 12.74
CA VAL A 228 -7.03 11.23 13.09
C VAL A 228 -6.05 10.39 13.90
N ASP A 229 -6.54 9.73 14.94
CA ASP A 229 -5.76 8.74 15.67
C ASP A 229 -5.63 7.47 14.83
N VAL A 230 -4.38 7.11 14.51
CA VAL A 230 -4.02 5.91 13.76
C VAL A 230 -3.20 4.92 14.62
N GLY A 231 -3.15 5.13 15.94
CA GLY A 231 -2.41 4.29 16.87
C GLY A 231 -3.16 3.02 17.32
N GLY A 232 -4.49 3.02 17.17
CA GLY A 232 -5.46 2.05 17.72
C GLY A 232 -5.16 0.55 17.59
N TYR A 233 -6.04 -0.27 18.17
CA TYR A 233 -5.86 -1.72 18.29
C TYR A 233 -6.84 -2.51 17.43
N ASN A 234 -6.32 -3.44 16.61
CA ASN A 234 -7.14 -4.35 15.82
C ASN A 234 -7.38 -5.66 16.60
N PRO A 235 -8.59 -5.91 17.13
CA PRO A 235 -8.86 -7.07 17.96
C PRO A 235 -8.88 -8.39 17.16
N LEU A 236 -9.13 -8.35 15.85
CA LEU A 236 -9.06 -9.54 15.01
C LEU A 236 -7.61 -9.99 14.82
N LEU A 237 -6.72 -9.04 14.56
CA LEU A 237 -5.29 -9.32 14.34
C LEU A 237 -4.50 -9.44 15.65
N GLY A 238 -5.06 -8.99 16.77
CA GLY A 238 -4.41 -9.00 18.07
C GLY A 238 -3.26 -7.99 18.21
N LYS A 239 -3.19 -6.97 17.34
CA LYS A 239 -2.08 -6.00 17.27
C LYS A 239 -2.58 -4.56 17.16
N SER A 240 -1.82 -3.62 17.71
CA SER A 240 -1.97 -2.20 17.38
C SER A 240 -1.40 -1.89 16.00
N TYR A 241 -1.87 -0.80 15.41
CA TYR A 241 -1.30 -0.30 14.15
C TYR A 241 0.14 0.18 14.34
N GLY A 242 0.52 0.60 15.57
CA GLY A 242 1.91 0.87 15.93
C GLY A 242 2.80 -0.37 15.95
N GLU A 243 2.29 -1.53 16.39
CA GLU A 243 3.00 -2.82 16.34
C GLU A 243 3.18 -3.28 14.89
N ILE A 244 2.11 -3.24 14.07
CA ILE A 244 2.17 -3.58 12.64
C ILE A 244 3.14 -2.65 11.90
N ALA A 245 3.08 -1.35 12.18
CA ALA A 245 3.97 -0.35 11.59
C ALA A 245 5.44 -0.61 11.90
N ALA A 246 5.75 -1.03 13.13
CA ALA A 246 7.11 -1.35 13.56
C ALA A 246 7.66 -2.56 12.82
N GLU A 247 6.87 -3.64 12.68
CA GLU A 247 7.26 -4.83 11.91
C GLU A 247 7.48 -4.49 10.43
N SER A 248 6.58 -3.69 9.84
CA SER A 248 6.68 -3.20 8.46
C SER A 248 7.91 -2.34 8.26
N ARG A 249 8.15 -1.36 9.15
CA ARG A 249 9.29 -0.44 9.08
C ARG A 249 10.62 -1.19 9.21
N SER A 250 10.64 -2.27 9.98
CA SER A 250 11.83 -3.12 10.18
C SER A 250 12.22 -3.95 8.95
N GLN A 251 11.42 -3.92 7.87
CA GLN A 251 11.81 -4.52 6.60
C GLN A 251 12.76 -3.64 5.79
N HIS A 252 12.87 -2.34 6.09
CA HIS A 252 13.86 -1.42 5.49
C HIS A 252 15.25 -1.62 6.10
N LYS A 253 15.78 -2.84 6.00
CA LYS A 253 16.99 -3.29 6.69
C LYS A 253 18.23 -2.56 6.17
N SER A 254 18.30 -2.29 4.87
CA SER A 254 19.36 -1.53 4.21
C SER A 254 19.51 -0.11 4.77
N GLN A 255 18.42 0.45 5.31
CA GLN A 255 18.40 1.78 5.93
C GLN A 255 18.64 1.74 7.44
N GLY A 256 18.91 0.56 8.01
CA GLY A 256 19.08 0.36 9.44
C GLY A 256 17.82 0.66 10.24
N PHE A 257 16.64 0.57 9.61
CA PHE A 257 15.39 0.83 10.30
C PHE A 257 14.99 -0.37 11.16
N GLY A 258 14.73 -0.07 12.43
CA GLY A 258 14.19 -0.98 13.42
C GLY A 258 13.64 -0.14 14.56
N VAL A 259 12.35 -0.29 14.85
CA VAL A 259 11.69 0.46 15.93
C VAL A 259 10.91 -0.52 16.80
N PRO A 260 10.84 -0.30 18.12
CA PRO A 260 9.98 -1.11 18.97
C PRO A 260 8.50 -0.88 18.59
N GLY A 261 7.70 -1.93 18.70
CA GLY A 261 6.25 -1.82 18.60
C GLY A 261 5.70 -0.94 19.72
N GLY A 262 4.77 -0.04 19.36
CA GLY A 262 4.11 0.88 20.30
C GLY A 262 2.60 0.69 20.32
N ARG A 263 1.99 0.91 21.48
CA ARG A 263 0.53 0.94 21.66
C ARG A 263 0.10 2.30 22.19
N GLY A 264 -1.17 2.64 21.97
CA GLY A 264 -1.76 3.91 22.40
C GLY A 264 -2.02 4.84 21.22
N GLU A 265 -2.51 6.04 21.54
CA GLU A 265 -2.88 7.05 20.56
C GLU A 265 -1.65 7.55 19.78
N ALA A 266 -1.82 7.73 18.47
CA ALA A 266 -0.84 8.33 17.59
C ALA A 266 -1.59 9.11 16.50
N PHE A 267 -1.59 10.43 16.62
CA PHE A 267 -2.31 11.30 15.69
C PHE A 267 -1.50 11.59 14.43
N GLU A 268 -2.17 11.49 13.28
CA GLU A 268 -1.67 11.96 11.98
C GLU A 268 -2.47 13.17 11.51
N TYR A 269 -1.79 14.12 10.86
CA TYR A 269 -2.32 15.43 10.53
C TYR A 269 -2.29 15.68 9.02
N PHE A 270 -3.35 16.30 8.50
CA PHE A 270 -3.61 16.41 7.07
C PHE A 270 -4.08 17.79 6.65
N LYS A 271 -3.50 18.27 5.54
CA LYS A 271 -3.89 19.52 4.87
C LYS A 271 -4.18 19.26 3.40
N ALA A 272 -5.35 19.66 2.90
CA ALA A 272 -5.66 19.56 1.49
C ALA A 272 -4.74 20.48 0.66
N THR A 273 -4.21 19.93 -0.43
CA THR A 273 -3.44 20.65 -1.44
C THR A 273 -4.23 20.78 -2.76
N LYS A 274 -5.20 19.87 -2.99
CA LYS A 274 -6.25 19.96 -4.02
C LYS A 274 -7.57 19.41 -3.48
N GLY A 275 -8.68 19.93 -4.01
CA GLY A 275 -10.02 19.57 -3.57
C GLY A 275 -10.36 20.14 -2.19
N ASP A 276 -11.51 19.73 -1.65
CA ASP A 276 -12.00 20.23 -0.36
C ASP A 276 -11.21 19.64 0.81
N GLN A 277 -10.97 20.47 1.83
CA GLN A 277 -10.37 20.07 3.10
C GLN A 277 -11.27 19.03 3.81
N PRO A 278 -10.73 17.88 4.26
CA PRO A 278 -11.48 16.95 5.10
C PRO A 278 -11.85 17.61 6.44
N VAL A 279 -13.06 17.31 6.93
CA VAL A 279 -13.61 17.86 8.18
C VAL A 279 -13.85 16.75 9.19
N ASN A 280 -14.53 15.67 8.79
CA ASN A 280 -14.90 14.56 9.68
C ASN A 280 -14.09 13.29 9.37
N ASP A 281 -13.95 12.94 8.09
CA ASP A 281 -13.17 11.79 7.62
C ASP A 281 -12.29 12.18 6.41
N LEU A 282 -11.14 11.52 6.24
CA LEU A 282 -10.30 11.65 5.04
C LEU A 282 -11.09 11.38 3.75
N MET A 283 -12.12 10.54 3.83
CA MET A 283 -13.02 10.14 2.75
C MET A 283 -14.32 10.95 2.68
N ASP A 284 -14.41 12.12 3.33
CA ASP A 284 -15.60 12.98 3.28
C ASP A 284 -16.11 13.16 1.84
N GLY A 285 -17.38 12.84 1.59
CA GLY A 285 -18.00 12.96 0.28
C GLY A 285 -17.57 11.91 -0.76
N VAL A 286 -17.04 10.76 -0.32
CA VAL A 286 -16.81 9.55 -1.10
C VAL A 286 -17.84 8.49 -0.69
N GLU A 287 -18.53 7.87 -1.64
CA GLU A 287 -19.43 6.73 -1.36
C GLU A 287 -18.58 5.48 -1.17
N LEU A 288 -18.43 4.99 0.05
CA LEU A 288 -17.50 3.90 0.38
C LEU A 288 -18.05 2.50 0.13
N THR A 289 -19.35 2.36 -0.14
CA THR A 289 -20.04 1.06 -0.24
C THR A 289 -20.37 0.68 -1.68
N TRP A 290 -20.97 -0.50 -1.86
CA TRP A 290 -21.51 -0.98 -3.12
C TRP A 290 -22.60 -0.11 -3.75
N LYS A 291 -23.16 0.88 -3.02
CA LYS A 291 -24.11 1.85 -3.57
C LYS A 291 -23.53 2.67 -4.73
N ARG A 292 -22.19 2.80 -4.81
CA ARG A 292 -21.52 3.46 -5.94
C ARG A 292 -21.62 2.69 -7.26
N ILE A 293 -22.00 1.41 -7.22
CA ILE A 293 -22.08 0.52 -8.39
C ILE A 293 -23.54 0.09 -8.58
N ALA A 294 -24.07 0.27 -9.80
CA ALA A 294 -25.40 -0.20 -10.13
C ALA A 294 -25.52 -1.72 -9.90
N GLY A 295 -26.54 -2.15 -9.15
CA GLY A 295 -26.72 -3.56 -8.77
C GLY A 295 -25.84 -4.06 -7.63
N GLY A 296 -24.97 -3.20 -7.07
CA GLY A 296 -24.03 -3.58 -6.01
C GLY A 296 -24.69 -4.00 -4.68
N GLU A 297 -25.93 -3.61 -4.42
CA GLU A 297 -26.64 -3.99 -3.18
C GLU A 297 -26.78 -5.51 -3.00
N ALA A 298 -26.95 -6.25 -4.09
CA ALA A 298 -26.99 -7.71 -4.05
C ALA A 298 -25.64 -8.31 -3.61
N ILE A 299 -24.53 -7.73 -4.10
CA ILE A 299 -23.17 -8.12 -3.72
C ILE A 299 -22.93 -7.80 -2.25
N ALA A 300 -23.31 -6.60 -1.79
CA ALA A 300 -23.17 -6.21 -0.39
C ALA A 300 -23.85 -7.21 0.54
N LYS A 301 -25.09 -7.61 0.19
CA LYS A 301 -25.84 -8.62 0.93
C LYS A 301 -25.14 -9.98 0.97
N MET A 302 -24.58 -10.44 -0.15
CA MET A 302 -23.84 -11.71 -0.19
C MET A 302 -22.62 -11.70 0.75
N VAL A 303 -21.89 -10.58 0.80
CA VAL A 303 -20.74 -10.39 1.69
C VAL A 303 -21.18 -10.31 3.16
N ASP A 304 -22.31 -9.65 3.44
CA ASP A 304 -22.87 -9.58 4.79
C ASP A 304 -23.34 -10.95 5.29
N ASP A 305 -24.02 -11.73 4.45
CA ASP A 305 -24.45 -13.09 4.76
C ASP A 305 -23.23 -14.02 5.00
N LEU A 306 -22.17 -13.89 4.19
CA LEU A 306 -20.89 -14.57 4.38
C LEU A 306 -20.23 -14.21 5.72
N SER A 307 -20.19 -12.91 6.04
CA SER A 307 -19.64 -12.43 7.30
C SER A 307 -20.44 -12.95 8.50
N ALA A 308 -21.77 -12.93 8.43
CA ALA A 308 -22.64 -13.34 9.52
C ALA A 308 -22.58 -14.85 9.81
N SER A 309 -22.27 -15.66 8.78
CA SER A 309 -22.16 -17.12 8.89
C SER A 309 -20.72 -17.63 9.02
N PHE A 310 -19.73 -16.73 9.13
CA PHE A 310 -18.33 -17.12 9.23
C PHE A 310 -18.05 -17.87 10.54
N ASP A 311 -17.50 -19.09 10.43
CA ASP A 311 -17.12 -19.94 11.55
C ASP A 311 -15.60 -19.91 11.72
N PHE A 312 -15.11 -19.31 12.82
CA PHE A 312 -13.66 -19.16 13.05
C PHE A 312 -12.92 -20.49 13.26
N LEU A 313 -13.62 -21.55 13.64
CA LEU A 313 -13.06 -22.90 13.80
C LEU A 313 -13.20 -23.73 12.51
N HIS A 314 -14.13 -23.35 11.63
CA HIS A 314 -14.40 -24.01 10.36
C HIS A 314 -14.48 -23.01 9.19
N PRO A 315 -13.40 -22.25 8.90
CA PRO A 315 -13.41 -21.24 7.85
C PRO A 315 -13.71 -21.82 6.46
N GLU A 316 -13.45 -23.12 6.24
CA GLU A 316 -13.79 -23.83 5.00
C GLU A 316 -15.28 -23.80 4.66
N LYS A 317 -16.17 -23.60 5.64
CA LYS A 317 -17.61 -23.45 5.40
C LYS A 317 -17.95 -22.22 4.56
N SER A 318 -17.09 -21.21 4.54
CA SER A 318 -17.27 -19.99 3.74
C SER A 318 -17.02 -20.19 2.23
N VAL A 319 -16.32 -21.27 1.83
CA VAL A 319 -15.86 -21.48 0.44
C VAL A 319 -17.01 -21.46 -0.56
N LYS A 320 -18.13 -22.13 -0.25
CA LYS A 320 -19.29 -22.17 -1.16
C LYS A 320 -19.84 -20.76 -1.42
N GLY A 321 -20.00 -19.96 -0.37
CA GLY A 321 -20.51 -18.59 -0.51
C GLY A 321 -19.51 -17.67 -1.23
N LEU A 322 -18.21 -17.85 -1.00
CA LEU A 322 -17.16 -17.11 -1.70
C LEU A 322 -17.15 -17.42 -3.21
N VAL A 323 -17.34 -18.68 -3.60
CA VAL A 323 -17.45 -19.06 -5.02
C VAL A 323 -18.70 -18.46 -5.66
N GLN A 324 -19.83 -18.44 -4.95
CA GLN A 324 -21.04 -17.78 -5.43
C GLN A 324 -20.85 -16.28 -5.60
N LEU A 325 -20.22 -15.61 -4.63
CA LEU A 325 -19.87 -14.19 -4.69
C LEU A 325 -18.95 -13.90 -5.88
N TYR A 326 -17.90 -14.69 -6.07
CA TYR A 326 -16.99 -14.56 -7.21
C TYR A 326 -17.74 -14.68 -8.54
N THR A 327 -18.67 -15.63 -8.65
CA THR A 327 -19.49 -15.79 -9.86
C THR A 327 -20.37 -14.56 -10.10
N ALA A 328 -20.98 -14.01 -9.05
CA ALA A 328 -21.82 -12.81 -9.15
C ALA A 328 -21.05 -11.55 -9.54
N LEU A 329 -19.77 -11.43 -9.17
CA LEU A 329 -18.91 -10.31 -9.55
C LEU A 329 -18.44 -10.33 -11.02
N ASN A 330 -18.48 -11.50 -11.66
CA ASN A 330 -18.01 -11.68 -13.04
C ASN A 330 -19.14 -11.74 -14.08
N ASN A 331 -20.40 -11.65 -13.64
CA ASN A 331 -21.58 -11.55 -14.50
C ASN A 331 -21.99 -10.08 -14.66
#